data_AF-A0A2K0WPB5-F1
#
_entry.id   AF-A0A2K0WPB5-F1
#
_cell.length_a   1.000
_cell.length_b   1.000
_cell.length_c   1.000
_cell.angle_alpha   90.00
_cell.angle_beta   90.00
_cell.angle_gamma   90.00
#
_symmetry.space_group_name_H-M   'P 1'
#
loop_
_entity.id
_entity.type
_entity.pdbx_description
1 polymer ?
#
loop_
_entity_poly.entity_id
_entity_poly.type
_entity_poly.pdbx_seq_one_letter_code
_entity_poly.pdbx_strand_id
1 'polypeptide(L)'
;MIATATLTDSIGRRPLTVYPYAITVVSVLCLGIICCFDYTAKATSSLLIFFACLATFSTTGASAIGYAFAAEIPQQRLRAQTAGWSLAVPNCIAIIFSFCTPLMINGSAKWGVKTGFFFAGTGTVAVAIAWFILPEAARRTPTEIDEMFEKKVNLRKFDKYVTEVQVHAHELQDRKKAVDEV
;
A
#
# COMPACT_ATOMS: atom_id res chain seq x y z
N MET A 1 3.93 7.76 -10.61
CA MET A 1 5.01 6.82 -10.99
C MET A 1 6.38 7.44 -10.78
N ILE A 2 6.79 8.45 -11.56
CA ILE A 2 8.11 9.10 -11.34
C ILE A 2 8.16 9.81 -9.97
N ALA A 3 7.14 10.60 -9.64
CA ALA A 3 7.07 11.28 -8.34
C ALA A 3 7.00 10.30 -7.14
N THR A 4 6.30 9.17 -7.30
CA THR A 4 6.22 8.16 -6.24
C THR A 4 7.53 7.41 -6.06
N ALA A 5 8.28 7.15 -7.14
CA ALA A 5 9.60 6.54 -7.06
C ALA A 5 10.59 7.44 -6.33
N THR A 6 10.61 8.74 -6.62
CA THR A 6 11.54 9.68 -5.96
C THR A 6 11.19 9.94 -4.49
N LEU A 7 9.90 9.93 -4.14
CA LEU A 7 9.43 10.12 -2.76
C LEU A 7 9.63 8.88 -1.87
N THR A 8 9.69 7.67 -2.45
CA THR A 8 9.86 6.41 -1.71
C THR A 8 11.19 6.38 -0.97
N ASP A 9 12.26 6.85 -1.60
CA ASP A 9 13.61 6.83 -1.00
C ASP A 9 13.76 7.82 0.16
N SER A 10 12.97 8.90 0.19
CA SER A 10 13.12 9.97 1.19
C SER A 10 12.18 9.83 2.39
N ILE A 11 10.94 9.37 2.18
CA ILE A 11 9.87 9.41 3.19
C ILE A 11 9.68 8.06 3.93
N GLY A 12 10.21 6.97 3.37
CA GLY A 12 9.98 5.61 3.89
C GLY A 12 8.75 4.94 3.26
N ARG A 13 8.65 3.62 3.38
CA ARG A 13 7.70 2.79 2.62
C ARG A 13 6.32 2.66 3.28
N ARG A 14 6.27 2.63 4.62
CA ARG A 14 5.01 2.54 5.38
C ARG A 14 4.12 3.78 5.24
N PRO A 15 4.60 5.03 5.46
CA PRO A 15 3.78 6.21 5.24
C PRO A 15 3.34 6.33 3.78
N LEU A 16 4.22 5.98 2.84
CA LEU A 16 3.96 6.11 1.42
C LEU A 16 2.93 5.07 0.90
N THR A 17 2.62 4.01 1.64
CA THR A 17 1.49 3.12 1.34
C THR A 17 0.22 3.57 2.05
N VAL A 18 0.27 3.86 3.35
CA VAL A 18 -0.95 4.12 4.14
C VAL A 18 -1.61 5.44 3.76
N TYR A 19 -0.85 6.54 3.64
CA TYR A 19 -1.42 7.86 3.36
C TYR A 19 -2.19 7.93 2.02
N PRO A 20 -1.65 7.44 0.89
CA PRO A 20 -2.42 7.47 -0.36
C PRO A 20 -3.66 6.56 -0.31
N TYR A 21 -3.60 5.39 0.33
CA TYR A 21 -4.82 4.58 0.49
C TYR A 21 -5.86 5.25 1.40
N ALA A 22 -5.44 5.95 2.46
CA ALA A 22 -6.34 6.76 3.29
C ALA A 22 -7.00 7.89 2.47
N ILE A 23 -6.23 8.57 1.62
CA ILE A 23 -6.74 9.61 0.72
C ILE A 23 -7.75 9.02 -0.28
N THR A 24 -7.49 7.84 -0.82
CA THR A 24 -8.44 7.13 -1.69
C THR A 24 -9.74 6.83 -0.95
N VAL A 25 -9.69 6.32 0.28
CA VAL A 25 -10.87 6.04 1.10
C VAL A 25 -11.69 7.32 1.34
N VAL A 26 -11.04 8.42 1.70
CA VAL A 26 -11.71 9.72 1.89
C VAL A 26 -12.34 10.20 0.58
N SER A 27 -11.65 10.04 -0.55
CA SER A 27 -12.17 10.44 -1.87
C SER A 27 -13.40 9.64 -2.26
N VAL A 28 -13.40 8.33 -2.03
CA VAL A 28 -14.53 7.44 -2.31
C VAL A 28 -15.69 7.67 -1.35
N LEU A 29 -15.41 8.07 -0.10
CA LEU A 29 -16.42 8.52 0.84
C LEU A 29 -17.09 9.83 0.39
N CYS A 30 -16.31 10.80 -0.10
CA CYS A 30 -16.82 12.03 -0.69
C CYS A 30 -17.70 11.74 -1.93
N LEU A 31 -17.31 10.78 -2.78
CA LEU A 31 -18.14 10.32 -3.90
C LEU A 31 -19.50 9.77 -3.43
N GLY A 32 -19.50 9.00 -2.33
CA GLY A 32 -20.72 8.53 -1.68
C GLY A 32 -21.62 9.68 -1.22
N ILE A 33 -21.04 10.70 -0.55
CA ILE A 33 -21.78 11.86 -0.03
C ILE A 33 -22.39 12.71 -1.16
N ILE A 34 -21.64 12.94 -2.25
CA ILE A 34 -22.14 13.69 -3.42
C ILE A 34 -23.39 13.02 -4.01
N CYS A 35 -23.52 11.70 -3.89
CA CYS A 35 -24.70 10.96 -4.34
C CYS A 35 -25.98 11.21 -3.51
N CYS A 36 -25.89 11.84 -2.34
CA CYS A 36 -27.07 12.28 -1.59
C CYS A 36 -27.63 13.62 -2.08
N PHE A 37 -26.91 14.32 -2.97
CA PHE A 37 -27.32 15.59 -3.56
C PHE A 37 -27.65 15.42 -5.04
N ASP A 38 -28.40 16.38 -5.59
CA ASP A 38 -28.84 16.38 -6.99
C ASP A 38 -27.63 16.59 -7.92
N TYR A 39 -27.15 15.52 -8.54
CA TYR A 39 -25.91 15.52 -9.32
C TYR A 39 -26.08 16.04 -10.76
N THR A 40 -27.30 16.47 -11.13
CA THR A 40 -27.63 17.10 -12.42
C THR A 40 -26.98 18.48 -12.59
N ALA A 41 -26.57 19.13 -11.49
CA ALA A 41 -25.87 20.41 -11.57
C ALA A 41 -24.43 20.24 -12.12
N LYS A 42 -23.98 21.18 -12.97
CA LYS A 42 -22.60 21.16 -13.51
C LYS A 42 -21.52 21.21 -12.42
N ALA A 43 -21.82 21.83 -11.27
CA ALA A 43 -20.89 21.90 -10.16
C ALA A 43 -20.64 20.52 -9.51
N THR A 44 -21.70 19.75 -9.28
CA THR A 44 -21.61 18.42 -8.63
C THR A 44 -20.96 17.37 -9.53
N SER A 45 -21.17 17.44 -10.85
CA SER A 45 -20.51 16.53 -11.79
C SER A 45 -19.01 16.78 -11.91
N SER A 46 -18.57 18.04 -11.85
CA SER A 46 -17.13 18.39 -11.84
C SER A 46 -16.42 17.89 -10.58
N LEU A 47 -17.07 17.97 -9.41
CA LEU A 47 -16.55 17.45 -8.14
C LEU A 47 -16.40 15.92 -8.19
N LEU A 48 -17.37 15.22 -8.78
CA LEU A 48 -17.36 13.77 -8.91
C LEU A 48 -16.16 13.29 -9.73
N ILE A 49 -15.88 13.96 -10.86
CA ILE A 49 -14.72 13.66 -11.69
C ILE A 49 -13.43 13.96 -10.92
N PHE A 50 -13.37 15.08 -10.20
CA PHE A 50 -12.19 15.44 -9.41
C PHE A 50 -11.85 14.37 -8.36
N PHE A 51 -12.82 13.92 -7.56
CA PHE A 51 -12.58 12.89 -6.55
C PHE A 51 -12.27 11.51 -7.18
N ALA A 52 -12.86 11.18 -8.33
CA ALA A 52 -12.53 9.95 -9.06
C ALA A 52 -11.08 9.98 -9.60
N CYS A 53 -10.63 11.10 -10.14
CA CYS A 53 -9.25 11.30 -10.58
C CYS A 53 -8.28 11.25 -9.40
N LEU A 54 -8.63 11.87 -8.28
CA LEU A 54 -7.81 11.89 -7.07
C LEU A 54 -7.64 10.47 -6.51
N ALA A 55 -8.74 9.71 -6.38
CA ALA A 55 -8.71 8.32 -5.97
C ALA A 55 -7.84 7.45 -6.91
N THR A 56 -7.96 7.64 -8.23
CA THR A 56 -7.16 6.90 -9.22
C THR A 56 -5.68 7.22 -9.10
N PHE A 57 -5.33 8.50 -8.95
CA PHE A 57 -3.95 8.95 -8.82
C PHE A 57 -3.28 8.41 -7.56
N SER A 58 -3.95 8.54 -6.41
CA SER A 58 -3.46 8.05 -5.12
C SER A 58 -3.28 6.53 -5.11
N THR A 59 -4.25 5.78 -5.64
CA THR A 59 -4.20 4.31 -5.66
C THR A 59 -3.11 3.81 -6.60
N THR A 60 -2.97 4.42 -7.78
CA THR A 60 -1.93 4.05 -8.76
C THR A 60 -0.54 4.19 -8.14
N GLY A 61 -0.29 5.29 -7.42
CA GLY A 61 0.96 5.51 -6.71
C GLY A 61 1.27 4.48 -5.62
N ALA A 62 0.27 4.15 -4.80
CA ALA A 62 0.40 3.20 -3.70
C ALA A 62 0.63 1.76 -4.19
N SER A 63 -0.01 1.36 -5.29
CA SER A 63 0.07 0.01 -5.84
C SER A 63 1.49 -0.40 -6.22
N ALA A 64 2.30 0.52 -6.76
CA ALA A 64 3.69 0.24 -7.10
C ALA A 64 4.54 -0.17 -5.89
N ILE A 65 4.29 0.47 -4.74
CA ILE A 65 4.97 0.19 -3.48
C ILE A 65 4.48 -1.16 -2.91
N GLY A 66 3.21 -1.48 -3.09
CA GLY A 66 2.64 -2.79 -2.71
C GLY A 66 3.38 -3.95 -3.39
N TYR A 67 3.68 -3.85 -4.69
CA TYR A 67 4.49 -4.84 -5.39
C TYR A 67 5.94 -4.90 -4.89
N ALA A 68 6.51 -3.75 -4.49
CA ALA A 68 7.84 -3.71 -3.90
C ALA A 68 7.88 -4.41 -2.53
N PHE A 69 6.84 -4.30 -1.71
CA PHE A 69 6.72 -5.06 -0.46
C PHE A 69 6.63 -6.56 -0.69
N ALA A 70 5.86 -7.00 -1.71
CA ALA A 70 5.76 -8.41 -2.08
C ALA A 70 7.11 -9.00 -2.53
N ALA A 71 8.05 -8.17 -2.98
CA ALA A 71 9.38 -8.58 -3.39
C ALA A 71 10.42 -8.60 -2.25
N GLU A 72 10.22 -7.79 -1.20
CA GLU A 72 11.22 -7.58 -0.13
C GLU A 72 10.93 -8.30 1.18
N ILE A 73 9.66 -8.56 1.49
CA ILE A 73 9.27 -9.28 2.70
C ILE A 73 9.56 -10.79 2.65
N PRO A 74 9.40 -11.51 1.52
CA PRO A 74 9.58 -12.96 1.55
C PRO A 74 11.06 -13.37 1.57
N GLN A 75 11.35 -14.41 2.35
CA GLN A 75 12.62 -15.14 2.29
C GLN A 75 12.94 -15.56 0.85
N GLN A 76 14.20 -15.47 0.44
CA GLN A 76 14.63 -15.74 -0.94
C GLN A 76 14.16 -17.10 -1.48
N ARG A 77 14.12 -18.13 -0.63
CA ARG A 77 13.62 -19.49 -0.98
C ARG A 77 12.12 -19.55 -1.31
N LEU A 78 11.31 -18.69 -0.71
CA LEU A 78 9.84 -18.69 -0.86
C LEU A 78 9.32 -17.59 -1.79
N ARG A 79 10.20 -16.68 -2.21
CA ARG A 79 9.86 -15.49 -3.00
C ARG A 79 9.00 -15.79 -4.24
N ALA A 80 9.29 -16.87 -4.97
CA ALA A 80 8.51 -17.26 -6.15
C ALA A 80 7.05 -17.63 -5.79
N GLN A 81 6.84 -18.38 -4.70
CA GLN A 81 5.50 -18.78 -4.27
C GLN A 81 4.73 -17.58 -3.70
N THR A 82 5.36 -16.75 -2.87
CA THR A 82 4.73 -15.56 -2.30
C THR A 82 4.37 -14.54 -3.38
N ALA A 83 5.22 -14.35 -4.40
CA ALA A 83 4.90 -13.49 -5.53
C ALA A 83 3.68 -13.99 -6.31
N GLY A 84 3.57 -15.32 -6.51
CA GLY A 84 2.40 -15.94 -7.13
C GLY A 84 1.11 -15.66 -6.36
N TRP A 85 1.11 -15.87 -5.04
CA TRP A 85 -0.05 -15.56 -4.18
C TRP A 85 -0.36 -14.06 -4.13
N SER A 86 0.66 -13.22 -4.09
CA SER A 86 0.51 -11.75 -4.09
C SER A 86 -0.14 -11.23 -5.38
N LEU A 87 -0.03 -11.94 -6.50
CA LEU A 87 -0.70 -11.61 -7.74
C LEU A 87 -2.06 -12.29 -7.88
N ALA A 88 -2.19 -13.55 -7.43
CA ALA A 88 -3.42 -14.33 -7.57
C ALA A 88 -4.58 -13.76 -6.73
N VAL A 89 -4.34 -13.50 -5.44
CA VAL A 89 -5.38 -13.03 -4.51
C VAL A 89 -6.05 -11.72 -4.97
N PRO A 90 -5.32 -10.63 -5.28
CA PRO A 90 -5.95 -9.40 -5.74
C PRO A 90 -6.64 -9.56 -7.09
N ASN A 91 -6.14 -10.42 -8.00
CA ASN A 91 -6.82 -10.70 -9.26
C ASN A 91 -8.15 -11.43 -9.06
N CYS A 92 -8.22 -12.41 -8.15
CA CYS A 92 -9.49 -13.07 -7.80
C CYS A 92 -10.52 -12.06 -7.26
N ILE A 93 -10.09 -11.15 -6.38
CA ILE A 93 -10.94 -10.08 -5.85
C ILE A 93 -11.38 -9.13 -6.97
N ALA A 94 -10.47 -8.78 -7.89
CA ALA A 94 -10.79 -7.91 -9.03
C ALA A 94 -11.84 -8.54 -9.96
N ILE A 95 -11.78 -9.84 -10.20
CA ILE A 95 -12.81 -10.57 -10.97
C ILE A 95 -14.16 -10.48 -10.26
N ILE A 96 -14.22 -10.74 -8.95
CA ILE A 96 -15.45 -10.63 -8.16
C ILE A 96 -16.03 -9.22 -8.29
N PHE A 97 -15.21 -8.17 -8.11
CA PHE A 97 -15.68 -6.79 -8.24
C PHE A 97 -16.10 -6.43 -9.67
N SER A 98 -15.51 -7.04 -10.69
CA SER A 98 -15.88 -6.80 -12.09
C SER A 98 -17.30 -7.29 -12.40
N PHE A 99 -17.77 -8.34 -11.71
CA PHE A 99 -19.16 -8.80 -11.79
C PHE A 99 -20.09 -8.05 -10.82
N CYS A 100 -19.66 -7.81 -9.59
CA CYS A 100 -20.49 -7.14 -8.58
C CYS A 100 -20.77 -5.67 -8.92
N THR A 101 -19.78 -4.92 -9.40
CA THR A 101 -19.90 -3.48 -9.69
C THR A 101 -21.02 -3.14 -10.68
N PRO A 102 -21.11 -3.77 -11.87
CA PRO A 102 -22.20 -3.48 -12.80
C PRO A 102 -23.57 -3.91 -12.25
N LEU A 103 -23.65 -4.98 -11.47
CA LEU A 103 -24.88 -5.41 -10.80
C LEU A 103 -25.34 -4.43 -9.72
N MET A 104 -24.42 -3.82 -8.97
CA MET A 104 -24.77 -2.80 -7.99
C MET A 104 -25.24 -1.49 -8.65
N ILE A 105 -24.64 -1.12 -9.78
CA ILE A 105 -24.97 0.13 -10.49
C ILE A 105 -26.27 0.01 -11.29
N ASN A 106 -26.40 -1.03 -12.13
CA ASN A 106 -27.49 -1.18 -13.10
C ASN A 106 -28.46 -2.35 -12.78
N GLY A 107 -28.12 -3.23 -11.83
CA GLY A 107 -28.97 -4.37 -11.48
C GLY A 107 -30.11 -4.02 -10.51
N SER A 108 -30.73 -5.06 -9.93
CA SER A 108 -31.94 -4.95 -9.10
C SER A 108 -31.81 -4.02 -7.88
N ALA A 109 -30.59 -3.78 -7.40
CA ALA A 109 -30.33 -2.89 -6.28
C ALA A 109 -30.38 -1.40 -6.65
N LYS A 110 -30.11 -1.02 -7.92
CA LYS A 110 -30.05 0.37 -8.41
C LYS A 110 -29.32 1.33 -7.46
N TRP A 111 -28.20 0.90 -6.88
CA TRP A 111 -27.45 1.75 -5.93
C TRP A 111 -26.76 2.92 -6.63
N GLY A 112 -26.53 2.83 -7.96
CA GLY A 112 -25.86 3.89 -8.71
C GLY A 112 -24.53 4.27 -8.05
N VAL A 113 -24.31 5.57 -7.84
CA VAL A 113 -23.08 6.10 -7.22
C VAL A 113 -23.02 5.85 -5.70
N LYS A 114 -24.11 5.39 -5.06
CA LYS A 114 -24.11 5.01 -3.62
C LYS A 114 -23.21 3.81 -3.32
N THR A 115 -22.80 3.07 -4.34
CA THR A 115 -21.75 2.04 -4.25
C THR A 115 -20.45 2.57 -3.65
N GLY A 116 -20.18 3.88 -3.77
CA GLY A 116 -19.06 4.54 -3.09
C GLY A 116 -19.02 4.32 -1.58
N PHE A 117 -20.17 4.28 -0.88
CA PHE A 117 -20.19 4.02 0.57
C PHE A 117 -19.70 2.61 0.92
N PHE A 118 -20.03 1.61 0.09
CA PHE A 118 -19.59 0.24 0.27
C PHE A 118 -18.06 0.11 0.11
N PHE A 119 -17.51 0.76 -0.93
CA PHE A 119 -16.07 0.78 -1.17
C PHE A 119 -15.31 1.62 -0.13
N ALA A 120 -15.89 2.71 0.37
CA ALA A 120 -15.33 3.49 1.47
C ALA A 120 -15.27 2.66 2.77
N GLY A 121 -16.34 1.91 3.07
CA GLY A 121 -16.38 1.04 4.26
C GLY A 121 -15.33 -0.07 4.21
N THR A 122 -15.32 -0.85 3.13
CA THR A 122 -14.35 -1.93 2.93
C THR A 122 -12.91 -1.42 2.83
N GLY A 123 -12.71 -0.28 2.17
CA GLY A 123 -11.41 0.39 2.08
C GLY A 123 -10.89 0.90 3.43
N THR A 124 -11.76 1.45 4.30
CA THR A 124 -11.36 1.90 5.64
C THR A 124 -10.84 0.75 6.49
N VAL A 125 -11.53 -0.41 6.44
CA VAL A 125 -11.09 -1.62 7.15
C VAL A 125 -9.74 -2.10 6.61
N ALA A 126 -9.56 -2.10 5.29
CA ALA A 126 -8.29 -2.48 4.68
C ALA A 126 -7.14 -1.55 5.09
N VAL A 127 -7.35 -0.23 5.12
CA VAL A 127 -6.35 0.76 5.58
C VAL A 127 -6.04 0.58 7.05
N ALA A 128 -7.04 0.32 7.90
CA ALA A 128 -6.84 0.05 9.31
C ALA A 128 -5.96 -1.19 9.51
N ILE A 129 -6.27 -2.30 8.83
CA ILE A 129 -5.47 -3.53 8.88
C ILE A 129 -4.04 -3.27 8.40
N ALA A 130 -3.89 -2.58 7.26
CA ALA A 130 -2.58 -2.21 6.72
C ALA A 130 -1.76 -1.37 7.72
N TRP A 131 -2.39 -0.50 8.50
CA TRP A 131 -1.71 0.29 9.53
C TRP A 131 -1.12 -0.55 10.68
N PHE A 132 -1.77 -1.67 11.03
CA PHE A 132 -1.30 -2.59 12.07
C PHE A 132 -0.28 -3.60 11.54
N ILE A 133 -0.44 -4.06 10.29
CA ILE A 133 0.34 -5.17 9.73
C ILE A 133 1.56 -4.71 8.93
N LEU A 134 1.58 -3.52 8.32
CA LEU A 134 2.71 -3.11 7.48
C LEU A 134 3.96 -2.75 8.32
N PRO A 135 5.07 -3.50 8.16
CA PRO A 135 6.36 -3.12 8.73
C PRO A 135 7.03 -2.02 7.89
N GLU A 136 7.97 -1.30 8.49
CA GLU A 136 8.86 -0.41 7.74
C GLU A 136 9.99 -1.24 7.13
N ALA A 137 9.98 -1.41 5.80
CA ALA A 137 10.99 -2.16 5.05
C ALA A 137 11.98 -1.23 4.30
N ALA A 138 11.79 0.10 4.36
CA ALA A 138 12.68 1.02 3.66
C ALA A 138 14.11 0.96 4.21
N ARG A 139 15.09 0.99 3.31
CA ARG A 139 16.53 1.09 3.63
C ARG A 139 17.07 -0.06 4.50
N ARG A 140 16.48 -1.24 4.40
CA ARG A 140 16.96 -2.47 5.06
C ARG A 140 17.27 -3.55 4.04
N THR A 141 18.27 -4.36 4.33
CA THR A 141 18.62 -5.54 3.53
C THR A 141 17.66 -6.68 3.83
N PRO A 142 17.38 -7.58 2.85
CA PRO A 142 16.52 -8.74 3.09
C PRO A 142 16.97 -9.60 4.27
N THR A 143 18.28 -9.72 4.48
CA THR A 143 18.87 -10.48 5.59
C THR A 143 18.55 -9.85 6.96
N GLU A 144 18.56 -8.51 7.06
CA GLU A 144 18.15 -7.82 8.31
C GLU A 144 16.65 -8.00 8.59
N ILE A 145 15.83 -7.98 7.53
CA ILE A 145 14.39 -8.19 7.64
C ILE A 145 14.09 -9.60 8.15
N ASP A 146 14.79 -10.62 7.63
CA ASP A 146 14.65 -12.00 8.07
C ASP A 146 15.04 -12.17 9.56
N GLU A 147 16.14 -11.57 10.01
CA GLU A 147 16.56 -11.60 11.42
C GLU A 147 15.50 -10.98 12.36
N MET A 148 14.88 -9.87 11.94
CA MET A 148 13.81 -9.23 12.72
C MET A 148 12.54 -10.08 12.80
N PHE A 149 12.21 -10.81 11.73
CA PHE A 149 11.10 -11.77 11.75
C PHE A 149 11.39 -12.96 12.66
N GLU A 150 12.62 -13.48 12.67
CA GLU A 150 13.05 -14.55 13.58
C GLU A 150 13.00 -14.10 15.05
N LYS A 151 13.47 -12.88 15.34
CA LYS A 151 13.42 -12.27 16.68
C LYS A 151 12.02 -11.77 17.08
N LYS A 152 11.00 -11.96 16.22
CA LYS A 152 9.60 -11.56 16.44
C LYS A 152 9.47 -10.10 16.90
N VAL A 153 10.27 -9.22 16.31
CA VAL A 153 10.22 -7.79 16.62
C VAL A 153 8.83 -7.27 16.23
N ASN A 154 8.25 -6.40 17.05
CA ASN A 154 6.97 -5.78 16.70
C ASN A 154 7.13 -4.98 15.41
N LEU A 155 6.28 -5.23 14.40
CA LEU A 155 6.34 -4.62 13.06
C LEU A 155 6.38 -3.08 13.09
N ARG A 156 5.88 -2.46 14.17
CA ARG A 156 5.91 -1.00 14.40
C ARG A 156 7.26 -0.44 14.87
N LYS A 157 8.15 -1.31 15.35
CA LYS A 157 9.48 -0.93 15.87
C LYS A 157 10.61 -1.27 14.90
N PHE A 158 10.29 -1.76 13.70
CA PHE A 158 11.27 -2.13 12.66
C PHE A 158 12.22 -0.97 12.31
N ASP A 159 11.73 0.26 12.32
CA ASP A 159 12.54 1.45 12.04
C ASP A 159 13.68 1.65 13.05
N LYS A 160 13.44 1.38 14.34
CA LYS A 160 14.39 1.67 15.44
C LYS A 160 15.22 0.47 15.87
N TYR A 161 15.02 -0.70 15.27
CA TYR A 161 15.71 -1.92 15.67
C TYR A 161 17.10 -1.97 15.02
N VAL A 162 18.13 -2.24 15.82
CA VAL A 162 19.50 -2.46 15.33
C VAL A 162 19.72 -3.96 15.24
N THR A 163 19.89 -4.46 14.04
CA THR A 163 20.10 -5.88 13.73
C THR A 163 21.57 -6.26 13.93
N GLU A 164 21.85 -7.50 14.33
CA GLU A 164 23.22 -7.99 14.50
C GLU A 164 23.97 -8.04 13.16
N VAL A 165 23.26 -8.32 12.06
CA VAL A 165 23.79 -8.22 10.69
C VAL A 165 24.31 -6.81 10.39
N GLN A 166 23.63 -5.76 10.90
CA GLN A 166 24.04 -4.38 10.69
C GLN A 166 25.33 -4.05 11.46
N VAL A 167 25.46 -4.55 12.69
CA VAL A 167 26.66 -4.39 13.52
C VAL A 167 27.85 -5.10 12.88
N HIS A 168 27.68 -6.34 12.43
CA HIS A 168 28.75 -7.10 11.80
C HIS A 168 29.19 -6.50 10.45
N ALA A 169 28.27 -5.94 9.66
CA ALA A 169 28.62 -5.24 8.43
C ALA A 169 29.45 -3.97 8.69
N HIS A 170 29.16 -3.23 9.77
CA HIS A 170 29.95 -2.07 10.20
C HIS A 170 31.35 -2.49 10.66
N GLU A 171 31.48 -3.54 11.47
CA GLU A 171 32.78 -4.07 11.92
C GLU A 171 33.66 -4.51 10.74
N LEU A 172 33.07 -5.13 9.71
CA LEU A 172 33.79 -5.52 8.50
C LEU A 172 34.27 -4.30 7.69
N GLN A 173 33.46 -3.23 7.62
CA GLN A 173 33.86 -2.00 6.94
C GLN A 173 34.98 -1.27 7.66
N ASP A 174 34.91 -1.18 8.99
CA ASP A 174 35.95 -0.55 9.80
C ASP A 174 37.26 -1.33 9.73
N ARG A 175 37.19 -2.67 9.76
CA ARG A 175 38.37 -3.52 9.54
C ARG A 175 38.98 -3.35 8.15
N LYS A 176 38.15 -3.16 7.11
CA LYS A 176 38.65 -2.98 5.75
C LYS A 176 39.34 -1.63 5.56
N LYS A 177 38.78 -0.56 6.12
CA LYS A 177 39.43 0.76 6.16
C LYS A 177 40.76 0.73 6.90
N ALA A 178 40.82 0.03 8.03
CA ALA A 178 42.07 -0.13 8.80
C ALA A 178 43.15 -0.94 8.06
N VAL A 179 42.77 -1.79 7.10
CA VAL A 179 43.72 -2.53 6.25
C VAL A 179 44.16 -1.72 5.04
N ASP A 180 43.28 -0.88 4.48
CA ASP A 180 43.61 0.00 3.35
C ASP A 180 44.44 1.23 3.75
N GLU A 181 44.49 1.57 5.05
CA GLU A 181 45.32 2.66 5.62
C GLU A 181 46.75 2.22 6.01
N VAL A 182 47.09 0.93 5.90
CA VAL A 182 48.43 0.35 6.22
C VAL A 182 49.20 0.03 4.94
#